data_AF-A0A0C9W0E4-F1
#
_entry.id   AF-A0A0C9W0E4-F1
#
_cell.length_a   1.000
_cell.length_b   1.000
_cell.length_c   1.000
_cell.angle_alpha   90.00
_cell.angle_beta   90.00
_cell.angle_gamma   90.00
#
_symmetry.space_group_name_H-M   'P 1'
#
loop_
_entity.id
_entity.type
_entity.pdbx_description
1 polymer ?
#
loop_
_entity_poly.entity_id
_entity_poly.type
_entity_poly.pdbx_seq_one_letter_code
_entity_poly.pdbx_strand_id
1 'polypeptide(L)' 'PCGEPLQTREHMLIECPLHDEHRDTLREASQDLVTSDLIGTKEGVEALASFIRCSGAFRKRPPPPIP' A
#
# COMPACT_ATOMS: atom_id res chain seq x y z
N PRO A 1 -0.41 -0.14 9.88
CA PRO A 1 -1.86 0.14 9.98
C PRO A 1 -2.05 1.47 10.72
N CYS A 2 -2.90 2.36 10.23
CA CYS A 2 -3.09 3.72 10.77
C CYS A 2 -4.03 3.78 11.99
N GLY A 3 -4.83 2.73 12.22
CA GLY A 3 -5.77 2.66 13.35
C GLY A 3 -7.23 2.78 12.96
N GLU A 4 -7.53 3.08 11.68
CA GLU A 4 -8.90 3.07 11.16
C GLU A 4 -9.58 1.70 11.36
N PRO A 5 -10.90 1.66 11.66
CA PRO A 5 -11.63 0.42 11.96
C PRO A 5 -11.62 -0.56 10.79
N LEU A 6 -11.63 -0.03 9.56
CA LEU A 6 -11.58 -0.79 8.33
C LEU A 6 -10.47 -0.26 7.44
N GLN A 7 -9.38 -1.03 7.31
CA GLN A 7 -8.25 -0.70 6.44
C GLN A 7 -8.23 -1.68 5.27
N THR A 8 -9.00 -1.36 4.23
CA THR A 8 -9.02 -2.12 2.97
C THR A 8 -7.73 -1.91 2.16
N ARG A 9 -7.59 -2.65 1.06
CA ARG A 9 -6.52 -2.37 0.08
C ARG A 9 -6.63 -0.96 -0.48
N GLU A 10 -7.84 -0.53 -0.86
CA GLU A 10 -8.14 0.83 -1.31
C GLU A 10 -7.62 1.85 -0.30
N HIS A 11 -7.98 1.66 0.98
CA HIS A 11 -7.54 2.55 2.04
C HIS A 11 -6.02 2.59 2.12
N MET A 12 -5.37 1.43 2.23
CA MET A 12 -3.91 1.34 2.38
C MET A 12 -3.15 1.97 1.20
N LEU A 13 -3.68 1.89 -0.02
CA LEU A 13 -3.01 2.36 -1.24
C LEU A 13 -3.35 3.81 -1.61
N ILE A 14 -4.56 4.29 -1.29
CA ILE A 14 -5.09 5.56 -1.81
C ILE A 14 -5.41 6.56 -0.69
N GLU A 15 -5.91 6.11 0.45
CA GLU A 15 -6.49 7.00 1.47
C GLU A 15 -5.64 7.13 2.74
N CYS A 16 -4.84 6.11 3.04
CA CYS A 16 -4.17 5.96 4.32
C CYS A 16 -3.11 7.05 4.51
N PRO A 17 -3.26 7.96 5.48
CA PRO A 17 -2.32 9.07 5.67
C PRO A 17 -0.93 8.58 6.13
N LEU A 18 -0.85 7.38 6.72
CA LEU A 18 0.42 6.77 7.13
C LEU A 18 1.37 6.49 5.96
N HIS A 19 0.83 6.37 4.73
CA HIS A 19 1.61 5.98 3.55
C HIS A 19 1.69 7.10 2.51
N ASP A 20 1.31 8.32 2.87
CA ASP A 20 1.20 9.43 1.92
C ASP A 20 2.55 9.80 1.30
N GLU A 21 3.62 9.79 2.09
CA GLU A 21 4.99 10.08 1.65
C GLU A 21 5.54 9.10 0.60
N HIS A 22 4.95 7.90 0.50
CA HIS A 22 5.36 6.87 -0.46
C HIS A 22 4.36 6.72 -1.61
N ARG A 23 3.27 7.51 -1.62
CA ARG A 23 2.19 7.38 -2.61
C ARG A 23 2.62 7.82 -4.00
N ASP A 24 3.62 8.69 -4.09
CA ASP A 24 4.15 9.13 -5.39
C ASP A 24 4.71 7.98 -6.22
N THR A 25 5.24 6.94 -5.57
CA THR A 25 5.68 5.71 -6.27
C THR A 25 4.53 4.99 -6.96
N LEU A 26 3.31 5.05 -6.40
CA LEU A 26 2.11 4.51 -7.06
C LEU A 26 1.65 5.43 -8.20
N ARG A 27 1.80 6.76 -8.04
CA ARG A 27 1.43 7.75 -9.07
C ARG A 27 2.27 7.64 -10.34
N GLU A 28 3.51 7.16 -10.23
CA GLU A 28 4.35 6.86 -11.40
C GLU A 28 3.72 5.81 -12.33
N ALA A 29 2.97 4.84 -11.78
CA ALA A 29 2.28 3.81 -12.57
C ALA A 29 0.82 4.15 -12.88
N SER A 30 0.11 4.83 -11.97
CA SER A 30 -1.26 5.30 -12.19
C SER A 30 -1.44 6.64 -11.51
N GLN A 31 -1.49 7.72 -12.29
CA GLN A 31 -1.58 9.09 -11.78
C GLN A 31 -2.84 9.32 -10.93
N ASP A 32 -3.96 8.70 -11.33
CA ASP A 32 -5.23 8.73 -10.62
C ASP A 32 -5.35 7.63 -9.54
N LEU A 33 -4.28 6.84 -9.33
CA LEU A 33 -4.20 5.76 -8.36
C LEU A 33 -5.33 4.73 -8.49
N VAL A 34 -5.70 4.41 -9.73
CA VAL A 34 -6.75 3.44 -10.00
C VAL A 34 -6.26 2.06 -9.55
N THR A 35 -6.93 1.49 -8.53
CA THR A 35 -6.53 0.21 -7.93
C THR A 35 -6.38 -0.89 -8.98
N SER A 36 -7.28 -0.95 -9.97
CA SER A 36 -7.22 -1.92 -11.08
C SER A 36 -5.94 -1.81 -11.90
N ASP A 37 -5.43 -0.59 -12.15
CA ASP A 37 -4.19 -0.39 -12.90
C ASP A 37 -2.98 -0.79 -12.06
N LEU A 38 -2.99 -0.42 -10.78
CA LEU A 38 -1.93 -0.75 -9.82
C LEU A 38 -1.76 -2.26 -9.61
N ILE A 39 -2.81 -3.07 -9.81
CA ILE A 39 -2.78 -4.51 -9.54
C ILE A 39 -2.90 -5.36 -10.82
N GLY A 40 -3.35 -4.76 -11.91
CA GLY A 40 -3.66 -5.44 -13.17
C GLY A 40 -2.64 -5.22 -14.28
N THR A 41 -1.72 -4.25 -14.11
CA THR A 41 -0.66 -3.98 -15.08
C THR A 41 0.71 -4.36 -14.54
N LYS A 42 1.68 -4.58 -15.42
CA LYS A 42 3.05 -4.91 -15.02
C LYS A 42 3.68 -3.74 -14.26
N GLU A 43 3.54 -2.54 -14.81
CA GLU A 43 4.02 -1.27 -14.27
C GLU A 43 3.40 -1.01 -12.89
N GLY A 44 2.08 -1.21 -12.78
CA GLY A 44 1.36 -1.11 -11.52
C GLY A 44 1.88 -2.07 -10.46
N VAL A 45 2.09 -3.35 -10.81
CA VAL A 45 2.61 -4.35 -9.87
C VAL A 45 4.04 -4.03 -9.43
N GLU A 46 4.89 -3.54 -10.34
CA GLU A 46 6.26 -3.11 -10.01
C GLU A 46 6.26 -1.90 -9.06
N ALA A 47 5.42 -0.89 -9.33
CA ALA A 47 5.21 0.26 -8.47
C ALA A 47 4.65 -0.14 -7.09
N LEU A 48 3.66 -1.03 -7.06
CA LEU A 48 3.07 -1.56 -5.83
C LEU A 48 4.12 -2.32 -5.00
N ALA A 49 4.97 -3.12 -5.65
CA ALA A 49 6.06 -3.80 -4.96
C ALA A 49 7.06 -2.80 -4.37
N SER A 50 7.37 -1.72 -5.08
CA SER A 50 8.23 -0.63 -4.58
C SER A 50 7.60 0.09 -3.39
N PHE A 51 6.33 0.46 -3.50
CA PHE A 51 5.54 1.05 -2.42
C PHE A 51 5.57 0.19 -1.16
N ILE A 52 5.34 -1.13 -1.26
CA ILE A 52 5.34 -2.04 -0.10
C ILE A 52 6.73 -2.08 0.56
N ARG A 53 7.81 -2.09 -0.24
CA ARG A 53 9.18 -2.10 0.30
C ARG A 53 9.52 -0.81 1.04
N CYS A 54 9.14 0.35 0.49
CA CYS A 54 9.43 1.66 1.08
C CYS A 54 8.56 1.94 2.31
N SER A 55 7.24 1.70 2.20
CA SER A 55 6.27 2.06 3.24
C SER A 55 6.15 1.04 4.37
N GLY A 56 6.58 -0.20 4.15
CA GLY A 56 6.28 -1.30 5.06
C GLY A 56 4.78 -1.61 5.16
N ALA A 57 3.95 -1.13 4.23
CA ALA A 57 2.54 -1.47 4.15
C ALA A 57 2.36 -3.00 4.11
N PHE A 58 1.25 -3.48 4.69
CA PHE A 58 0.92 -4.92 4.79
C PHE A 58 1.90 -5.77 5.60
N ARG A 59 2.91 -5.19 6.26
CA ARG A 59 3.82 -5.92 7.13
C ARG A 59 3.06 -6.52 8.31
N LYS A 60 3.06 -7.85 8.41
CA LYS A 60 2.47 -8.57 9.54
C LYS A 60 3.30 -8.33 10.80
N ARG A 61 2.64 -8.09 11.93
CA ARG A 61 3.30 -8.15 13.23
C ARG A 61 3.67 -9.60 13.53
N PRO A 62 4.82 -9.86 14.18
CA PRO A 62 5.09 -11.20 14.69
C PRO A 62 3.97 -11.63 15.65
N PRO A 63 3.63 -12.92 15.72
CA PRO A 63 2.70 -13.40 16.72
C PRO A 63 3.21 -13.04 18.13
N PRO A 64 2.33 -12.78 19.10
CA PRO A 64 2.77 -12.59 20.48
C PRO A 64 3.52 -13.84 20.96
N PRO A 65 4.50 -13.70 21.87
CA PRO A 65 5.18 -14.85 22.46
C PRO A 65 4.15 -15.82 23.03
N ILE A 66 4.31 -17.12 22.76
CA ILE A 66 3.51 -18.15 23.41
C ILE A 66 3.94 -18.19 24.88
N PRO A 67 3.01 -18.07 25.86
CA PRO A 67 3.32 -18.12 27.28
C PRO A 67 3.99 -19.42 27.73
#